data_AF-A0A927SPV2-F1
#
_entry.id   AF-A0A927SPV2-F1
#
_cell.length_a   1.000
_cell.length_b   1.000
_cell.length_c   1.000
_cell.angle_alpha   90.00
_cell.angle_beta   90.00
_cell.angle_gamma   90.00
#
_symmetry.space_group_name_H-M   'P 1'
#
loop_
_entity.id
_entity.type
_entity.pdbx_description
1 polymer ?
#
loop_
_entity_poly.entity_id
_entity_poly.type
_entity_poly.pdbx_seq_one_letter_code
_entity_poly.pdbx_strand_id
1 'polypeptide(L)'
;MKTDTEMKFTVSKEEGIFKRVPVSELSLKDKFLKYRPKTDAEKHFMKAVKNVIKAGVKDFWRPICDPSFDGEEDIRYQPGKRPAVGESYNWWEKKAKDFCPERGSRLGTKSEYVAFLAVIIKELVISGWKVADAWSAVCNDSKELGHYWNSKDAKHGFEETGSREICGWCDLANTKKMFKEDEETGGFWEASGDYCDDSKEWPLAELCHYKYCNFATNCDHRDFDTIVSSSDRRDFDTTFDTGWIVLETD
;
A
#
# COMPACT_ATOMS: atom_id res chain seq x y z
N MET A 1 -15.29 17.46 -47.15
CA MET A 1 -14.18 16.53 -46.87
C MET A 1 -13.36 17.18 -45.78
N LYS A 2 -13.67 16.95 -44.50
CA LYS A 2 -13.15 15.86 -43.65
C LYS A 2 -11.66 15.64 -43.84
N THR A 3 -10.89 16.03 -42.83
CA THR A 3 -10.06 15.08 -42.07
C THR A 3 -9.98 15.59 -40.63
N ASP A 4 -10.83 14.99 -39.79
CA ASP A 4 -10.65 14.95 -38.35
C ASP A 4 -9.33 14.23 -38.07
N THR A 5 -8.37 14.94 -37.49
CA THR A 5 -7.18 14.31 -36.91
C THR A 5 -7.62 13.66 -35.61
N GLU A 6 -8.12 12.43 -35.68
CA GLU A 6 -8.17 11.52 -34.54
C GLU A 6 -6.74 11.39 -34.00
N MET A 7 -6.45 12.09 -32.91
CA MET A 7 -5.37 11.72 -32.00
C MET A 7 -5.68 10.32 -31.51
N LYS A 8 -5.02 9.33 -32.12
CA LYS A 8 -4.90 7.99 -31.58
C LYS A 8 -4.24 8.12 -30.20
N PHE A 9 -5.05 8.10 -29.15
CA PHE A 9 -4.60 7.73 -27.82
C PHE A 9 -4.02 6.32 -27.95
N THR A 10 -2.69 6.20 -27.91
CA THR A 10 -2.02 4.94 -27.65
C THR A 10 -2.30 4.57 -26.18
N VAL A 11 -3.51 4.08 -25.94
CA VAL A 11 -3.83 3.17 -24.84
C VAL A 11 -3.03 1.90 -25.11
N SER A 12 -1.77 1.87 -24.71
CA SER A 12 -0.95 0.67 -24.86
C SER A 12 0.16 0.63 -23.83
N LYS A 13 -0.17 0.07 -22.65
CA LYS A 13 0.68 -0.85 -21.86
C LYS A 13 0.07 -1.35 -20.53
N GLU A 14 -1.08 -0.85 -20.07
CA GLU A 14 -1.54 -1.05 -18.68
C GLU A 14 -2.98 -1.57 -18.49
N GLU A 15 -3.63 -2.10 -19.54
CA GLU A 15 -4.95 -2.74 -19.34
C GLU A 15 -4.80 -3.93 -18.38
N GLY A 16 -5.39 -3.81 -17.18
CA GLY A 16 -5.37 -4.83 -16.14
C GLY A 16 -4.29 -4.69 -15.06
N ILE A 17 -3.43 -3.65 -15.09
CA ILE A 17 -2.42 -3.40 -14.04
C ILE A 17 -2.97 -2.49 -12.94
N PHE A 18 -3.76 -1.49 -13.32
CA PHE A 18 -4.39 -0.57 -12.38
C PHE A 18 -5.86 -0.93 -12.19
N LYS A 19 -6.30 -0.89 -10.94
CA LYS A 19 -7.70 -1.10 -10.57
C LYS A 19 -8.20 0.14 -9.84
N ARG A 20 -9.45 0.53 -10.13
CA ARG A 20 -10.12 1.67 -9.47
C ARG A 20 -10.38 1.29 -8.02
N VAL A 21 -10.10 2.22 -7.11
CA VAL A 21 -10.55 2.18 -5.72
C VAL A 21 -11.82 3.05 -5.62
N PRO A 22 -13.02 2.44 -5.53
CA PRO A 22 -14.29 3.15 -5.59
C PRO A 22 -14.66 3.77 -4.23
N VAL A 23 -13.92 4.78 -3.79
CA VAL A 23 -14.15 5.45 -2.50
C VAL A 23 -15.55 6.09 -2.44
N SER A 24 -16.03 6.61 -3.56
CA SER A 24 -17.37 7.18 -3.73
C SER A 24 -18.50 6.19 -3.44
N GLU A 25 -18.22 4.88 -3.50
CA GLU A 25 -19.18 3.82 -3.17
C GLU A 25 -19.18 3.47 -1.67
N LEU A 26 -18.26 4.02 -0.87
CA LEU A 26 -18.28 3.90 0.58
C LEU A 26 -19.36 4.80 1.18
N SER A 27 -20.14 4.26 2.11
CA SER A 27 -21.20 5.00 2.79
C SER A 27 -21.22 4.69 4.27
N LEU A 28 -21.51 5.69 5.11
CA LEU A 28 -21.76 5.48 6.54
C LEU A 28 -22.91 4.48 6.84
N LYS A 29 -23.72 4.14 5.83
CA LYS A 29 -24.79 3.14 5.91
C LYS A 29 -24.31 1.71 5.61
N ASP A 30 -23.08 1.53 5.13
CA ASP A 30 -22.53 0.23 4.76
C ASP A 30 -22.55 -0.74 5.95
N LYS A 31 -22.84 -2.01 5.66
CA LYS A 31 -22.99 -3.05 6.69
C LYS A 31 -21.74 -3.19 7.56
N PHE A 32 -20.55 -3.10 6.96
CA PHE A 32 -19.30 -3.24 7.72
C PHE A 32 -19.05 -2.08 8.68
N LEU A 33 -19.62 -0.90 8.43
CA LEU A 33 -19.51 0.28 9.32
C LEU A 33 -20.54 0.30 10.45
N LYS A 34 -21.52 -0.62 10.44
CA LYS A 34 -22.43 -0.87 11.56
C LYS A 34 -21.79 -1.74 12.65
N TYR A 35 -20.60 -2.26 12.40
CA TYR A 35 -19.81 -3.00 13.38
C TYR A 35 -19.46 -2.12 14.58
N ARG A 36 -19.40 -2.75 15.76
CA ARG A 36 -18.91 -2.11 16.99
C ARG A 36 -17.45 -2.53 17.20
N PRO A 37 -16.48 -1.62 17.04
CA PRO A 37 -15.07 -1.88 17.31
C PRO A 37 -14.84 -2.45 18.72
N LYS A 38 -13.93 -3.42 18.82
CA LYS A 38 -13.56 -4.12 20.06
C LYS A 38 -12.21 -3.69 20.59
N THR A 39 -11.24 -3.41 19.72
CA THR A 39 -9.88 -2.98 20.07
C THR A 39 -9.72 -1.47 19.87
N ASP A 40 -8.66 -0.88 20.44
CA ASP A 40 -8.37 0.54 20.21
C ASP A 40 -7.91 0.80 18.77
N ALA A 41 -7.17 -0.14 18.17
CA ALA A 41 -6.82 -0.10 16.75
C ALA A 41 -8.07 -0.04 15.86
N GLU A 42 -9.06 -0.92 16.08
CA GLU A 42 -10.33 -0.88 15.34
C GLU A 42 -11.10 0.43 15.57
N LYS A 43 -11.09 0.99 16.79
CA LYS A 43 -11.76 2.28 17.08
C LYS A 43 -11.11 3.43 16.33
N HIS A 44 -9.78 3.50 16.34
CA HIS A 44 -9.02 4.52 15.62
C HIS A 44 -9.21 4.40 14.12
N PHE A 45 -9.09 3.19 13.57
CA PHE A 45 -9.29 2.96 12.15
C PHE A 45 -10.74 3.28 11.73
N MET A 46 -11.75 2.85 12.49
CA MET A 46 -13.16 3.21 12.25
C MET A 46 -13.39 4.73 12.23
N LYS A 47 -12.74 5.48 13.12
CA LYS A 47 -12.79 6.94 13.12
C LYS A 47 -12.16 7.51 11.84
N ALA A 48 -11.01 6.99 11.43
CA ALA A 48 -10.32 7.41 10.21
C ALA A 48 -11.19 7.15 8.96
N VAL A 49 -11.78 5.96 8.83
CA VAL A 49 -12.68 5.62 7.71
C VAL A 49 -13.88 6.57 7.66
N LYS A 50 -14.50 6.86 8.81
CA LYS A 50 -15.62 7.82 8.86
C LYS A 50 -15.18 9.24 8.45
N ASN A 51 -13.96 9.65 8.77
CA ASN A 51 -13.43 10.95 8.37
C ASN A 51 -13.18 11.01 6.86
N VAL A 52 -12.59 9.96 6.27
CA VAL A 52 -12.40 9.83 4.83
C VAL A 52 -13.72 9.95 4.06
N ILE A 53 -14.76 9.24 4.49
CA ILE A 53 -16.09 9.31 3.86
C ILE A 53 -16.68 10.71 3.97
N LYS A 54 -16.56 11.36 5.14
CA LYS A 54 -17.08 12.72 5.35
C LYS A 54 -16.31 13.78 4.58
N ALA A 55 -15.01 13.60 4.41
CA ALA A 55 -14.14 14.48 3.63
C ALA A 55 -14.39 14.36 2.12
N GLY A 56 -15.08 13.30 1.68
CA GLY A 56 -15.38 13.08 0.27
C GLY A 56 -14.11 12.78 -0.54
N VAL A 57 -13.20 11.97 0.02
CA VAL A 57 -12.04 11.47 -0.73
C VAL A 57 -12.53 10.85 -2.04
N LYS A 58 -11.94 11.28 -3.15
CA LYS A 58 -12.35 10.85 -4.49
C LYS A 58 -11.92 9.41 -4.75
N ASP A 59 -12.52 8.83 -5.77
CA ASP A 59 -11.98 7.62 -6.39
C ASP A 59 -10.57 7.90 -6.92
N PHE A 60 -9.76 6.86 -6.98
CA PHE A 60 -8.41 6.90 -7.55
C PHE A 60 -8.07 5.53 -8.13
N TRP A 61 -7.02 5.47 -8.93
CA TRP A 61 -6.49 4.22 -9.45
C TRP A 61 -5.23 3.85 -8.68
N ARG A 62 -5.07 2.56 -8.34
CA ARG A 62 -3.80 2.04 -7.83
C ARG A 62 -3.40 0.77 -8.59
N PRO A 63 -2.10 0.46 -8.67
CA PRO A 63 -1.63 -0.82 -9.20
C PRO A 63 -2.15 -2.00 -8.36
N ILE A 64 -2.37 -3.14 -9.01
CA ILE A 64 -2.84 -4.37 -8.36
C ILE A 64 -1.76 -4.99 -7.47
N CYS A 65 -0.49 -4.88 -7.87
CA CYS A 65 0.68 -5.44 -7.18
C CYS A 65 1.69 -4.34 -6.86
N ASP A 66 2.68 -4.66 -6.04
CA ASP A 66 3.81 -3.76 -5.77
C ASP A 66 4.69 -3.56 -7.01
N PRO A 67 5.46 -2.46 -7.08
CA PRO A 67 6.40 -2.22 -8.17
C PRO A 67 7.64 -3.11 -8.05
N SER A 68 8.30 -3.32 -9.17
CA SER A 68 9.62 -3.94 -9.29
C SER A 68 10.55 -3.08 -10.12
N PHE A 69 11.86 -3.20 -9.91
CA PHE A 69 12.83 -2.56 -10.80
C PHE A 69 12.86 -3.26 -12.16
N ASP A 70 13.01 -2.48 -13.22
CA ASP A 70 13.10 -3.00 -14.59
C ASP A 70 14.52 -3.33 -15.05
N GLY A 71 15.52 -3.08 -14.20
CA GLY A 71 16.94 -3.29 -14.47
C GLY A 71 17.71 -2.01 -14.82
N GLU A 72 17.02 -0.89 -15.06
CA GLU A 72 17.61 0.42 -15.37
C GLU A 72 17.26 1.48 -14.31
N GLU A 73 17.00 1.05 -13.06
CA GLU A 73 16.54 1.91 -11.95
C GLU A 73 15.18 2.59 -12.21
N ASP A 74 14.37 2.04 -13.11
CA ASP A 74 12.97 2.43 -13.28
C ASP A 74 12.01 1.40 -12.70
N ILE A 75 10.77 1.81 -12.42
CA ILE A 75 9.76 0.94 -11.82
C ILE A 75 8.78 0.40 -12.87
N ARG A 76 8.38 -0.85 -12.69
CA ARG A 76 7.30 -1.49 -13.46
C ARG A 76 6.43 -2.34 -12.56
N TYR A 77 5.16 -2.43 -12.88
CA TYR A 77 4.22 -3.32 -12.19
C TYR A 77 4.08 -4.61 -12.99
N GLN A 78 4.81 -5.64 -12.57
CA GLN A 78 4.80 -6.93 -13.22
C GLN A 78 4.86 -8.04 -12.16
N PRO A 79 3.87 -8.96 -12.12
CA PRO A 79 3.92 -10.12 -11.25
C PRO A 79 5.13 -11.02 -11.50
N GLY A 80 5.58 -11.77 -10.48
CA GLY A 80 6.69 -12.71 -10.59
C GLY A 80 8.06 -12.04 -10.57
N LYS A 81 8.16 -10.82 -10.04
CA LYS A 81 9.40 -10.05 -9.93
C LYS A 81 9.70 -9.71 -8.47
N ARG A 82 10.95 -9.35 -8.17
CA ARG A 82 11.32 -8.88 -6.83
C ARG A 82 10.73 -7.49 -6.60
N PRO A 83 10.13 -7.18 -5.45
CA PRO A 83 9.65 -5.83 -5.18
C PRO A 83 10.80 -4.81 -5.20
N ALA A 84 10.52 -3.61 -5.69
CA ALA A 84 11.42 -2.46 -5.64
C ALA A 84 11.40 -1.86 -4.23
N VAL A 85 12.51 -1.97 -3.50
CA VAL A 85 12.65 -1.51 -2.12
C VAL A 85 14.02 -0.87 -1.89
N GLY A 86 14.21 -0.20 -0.74
CA GLY A 86 15.50 0.35 -0.33
C GLY A 86 15.78 1.77 -0.82
N GLU A 87 14.85 2.37 -1.55
CA GLU A 87 14.96 3.74 -2.05
C GLU A 87 14.38 4.75 -1.05
N SER A 88 14.98 5.95 -1.01
CA SER A 88 14.53 7.03 -0.13
C SER A 88 13.15 7.57 -0.51
N TYR A 89 12.48 8.23 0.42
CA TYR A 89 11.23 8.96 0.14
C TYR A 89 11.37 9.95 -1.02
N ASN A 90 12.42 10.76 -1.05
CA ASN A 90 12.62 11.73 -2.13
C ASN A 90 12.79 11.06 -3.50
N TRP A 91 13.42 9.88 -3.53
CA TRP A 91 13.52 9.08 -4.75
C TRP A 91 12.13 8.59 -5.17
N TRP A 92 11.36 8.00 -4.25
CA TRP A 92 10.00 7.53 -4.50
C TRP A 92 9.05 8.64 -4.92
N GLU A 93 9.14 9.81 -4.30
CA GLU A 93 8.32 10.97 -4.63
C GLU A 93 8.59 11.45 -6.05
N LYS A 94 9.88 11.54 -6.43
CA LYS A 94 10.26 11.89 -7.81
C LYS A 94 9.80 10.82 -8.79
N LYS A 95 10.11 9.55 -8.50
CA LYS A 95 9.79 8.41 -9.37
C LYS A 95 8.29 8.27 -9.59
N ALA A 96 7.49 8.47 -8.55
CA ALA A 96 6.04 8.43 -8.64
C ALA A 96 5.46 9.53 -9.54
N LYS A 97 6.04 10.75 -9.53
CA LYS A 97 5.63 11.85 -10.41
C LYS A 97 6.00 11.60 -11.87
N ASP A 98 7.15 10.97 -12.10
CA ASP A 98 7.67 10.70 -13.44
C ASP A 98 7.03 9.45 -14.09
N PHE A 99 6.39 8.58 -13.31
CA PHE A 99 5.87 7.28 -13.78
C PHE A 99 4.77 7.38 -14.86
N CYS A 100 3.72 8.17 -14.62
CA CYS A 100 2.58 8.37 -15.53
C CYS A 100 1.99 9.78 -15.32
N PRO A 101 2.75 10.83 -15.68
CA PRO A 101 2.41 12.23 -15.39
C PRO A 101 1.09 12.66 -16.06
N GLU A 102 0.76 12.09 -17.21
CA GLU A 102 -0.48 12.37 -17.94
C GLU A 102 -1.75 11.89 -17.22
N ARG A 103 -1.62 10.98 -16.24
CA ARG A 103 -2.69 10.54 -15.34
C ARG A 103 -2.50 11.04 -13.90
N GLY A 104 -1.62 12.03 -13.71
CA GLY A 104 -1.35 12.62 -12.40
C GLY A 104 -0.73 11.65 -11.41
N SER A 105 0.17 10.76 -11.86
CA SER A 105 0.82 9.80 -10.97
C SER A 105 1.56 10.48 -9.82
N ARG A 106 1.42 9.94 -8.61
CA ARG A 106 2.06 10.44 -7.40
C ARG A 106 2.06 9.40 -6.30
N LEU A 107 2.82 9.64 -5.24
CA LEU A 107 2.58 8.95 -3.98
C LEU A 107 1.17 9.30 -3.50
N GLY A 108 0.43 8.27 -3.09
CA GLY A 108 -0.88 8.43 -2.49
C GLY A 108 -0.78 8.96 -1.07
N THR A 109 -1.90 9.48 -0.58
CA THR A 109 -2.01 10.08 0.74
C THR A 109 -2.46 9.05 1.78
N LYS A 110 -2.21 9.35 3.07
CA LYS A 110 -2.76 8.59 4.20
C LYS A 110 -4.28 8.38 4.10
N SER A 111 -5.02 9.41 3.69
CA SER A 111 -6.48 9.33 3.56
C SER A 111 -6.92 8.39 2.44
N GLU A 112 -6.21 8.38 1.31
CA GLU A 112 -6.46 7.44 0.21
C GLU A 112 -6.14 6.00 0.64
N TYR A 113 -5.06 5.78 1.40
CA TYR A 113 -4.73 4.45 1.92
C TYR A 113 -5.78 3.93 2.91
N VAL A 114 -6.25 4.78 3.83
CA VAL A 114 -7.37 4.45 4.73
C VAL A 114 -8.65 4.12 3.93
N ALA A 115 -8.93 4.87 2.86
CA ALA A 115 -10.05 4.61 1.98
C ALA A 115 -9.93 3.24 1.28
N PHE A 116 -8.73 2.93 0.78
CA PHE A 116 -8.43 1.66 0.16
C PHE A 116 -8.65 0.48 1.12
N LEU A 117 -8.13 0.55 2.34
CA LEU A 117 -8.36 -0.50 3.34
C LEU A 117 -9.84 -0.64 3.72
N ALA A 118 -10.61 0.45 3.75
CA ALA A 118 -12.06 0.37 3.95
C ALA A 118 -12.77 -0.34 2.78
N VAL A 119 -12.33 -0.13 1.54
CA VAL A 119 -12.79 -0.89 0.37
C VAL A 119 -12.44 -2.37 0.52
N ILE A 120 -11.23 -2.72 0.96
CA ILE A 120 -10.84 -4.11 1.24
C ILE A 120 -11.78 -4.77 2.26
N ILE A 121 -12.05 -4.12 3.40
CA ILE A 121 -12.99 -4.66 4.40
C ILE A 121 -14.38 -4.88 3.78
N LYS A 122 -14.85 -3.95 2.96
CA LYS A 122 -16.13 -4.08 2.25
C LYS A 122 -16.12 -5.26 1.28
N GLU A 123 -15.08 -5.41 0.47
CA GLU A 123 -14.90 -6.52 -0.48
C GLU A 123 -14.79 -7.88 0.24
N LEU A 124 -14.05 -7.97 1.35
CA LEU A 124 -13.97 -9.18 2.19
C LEU A 124 -15.35 -9.60 2.71
N VAL A 125 -16.13 -8.64 3.24
CA VAL A 125 -17.50 -8.90 3.73
C VAL A 125 -18.44 -9.34 2.61
N ILE A 126 -18.32 -8.74 1.42
CA ILE A 126 -19.08 -9.18 0.22
C ILE A 126 -18.68 -10.60 -0.18
N SER A 127 -17.39 -10.94 -0.06
CA SER A 127 -16.83 -12.26 -0.36
C SER A 127 -17.16 -13.32 0.70
N GLY A 128 -17.96 -12.99 1.72
CA GLY A 128 -18.49 -13.93 2.70
C GLY A 128 -17.80 -13.90 4.07
N TRP A 129 -16.80 -13.04 4.28
CA TRP A 129 -16.20 -12.89 5.60
C TRP A 129 -17.20 -12.34 6.60
N LYS A 130 -17.11 -12.80 7.85
CA LYS A 130 -17.84 -12.13 8.94
C LYS A 130 -17.24 -10.73 9.11
N VAL A 131 -18.10 -9.76 9.36
CA VAL A 131 -17.69 -8.35 9.52
C VAL A 131 -16.60 -8.21 10.59
N ALA A 132 -16.74 -8.88 11.73
CA ALA A 132 -15.74 -8.83 12.80
C ALA A 132 -14.38 -9.40 12.38
N ASP A 133 -14.37 -10.47 11.59
CA ASP A 133 -13.14 -11.13 11.14
C ASP A 133 -12.44 -10.24 10.10
N ALA A 134 -13.18 -9.62 9.17
CA ALA A 134 -12.62 -8.67 8.20
C ALA A 134 -12.00 -7.43 8.88
N TRP A 135 -12.67 -6.86 9.89
CA TRP A 135 -12.08 -5.78 10.70
C TRP A 135 -10.83 -6.23 11.44
N SER A 136 -10.86 -7.41 12.06
CA SER A 136 -9.71 -7.92 12.80
C SER A 136 -8.52 -8.22 11.89
N ALA A 137 -8.76 -8.75 10.70
CA ALA A 137 -7.73 -9.06 9.72
C ALA A 137 -7.03 -7.79 9.21
N VAL A 138 -7.72 -6.66 9.12
CA VAL A 138 -7.10 -5.39 8.70
C VAL A 138 -6.46 -4.63 9.87
N CYS A 139 -7.05 -4.68 11.06
CA CYS A 139 -6.66 -3.80 12.17
C CYS A 139 -5.83 -4.46 13.28
N ASN A 140 -5.87 -5.78 13.44
CA ASN A 140 -5.29 -6.44 14.62
C ASN A 140 -4.32 -7.58 14.29
N ASP A 141 -4.55 -8.35 13.22
CA ASP A 141 -3.68 -9.46 12.81
C ASP A 141 -3.85 -9.70 11.31
N SER A 142 -2.95 -9.14 10.51
CA SER A 142 -3.04 -9.16 9.04
C SER A 142 -2.40 -10.36 8.34
N LYS A 143 -2.05 -11.41 9.07
CA LYS A 143 -1.35 -12.58 8.52
C LYS A 143 -2.11 -13.34 7.42
N GLU A 144 -3.44 -13.23 7.41
CA GLU A 144 -4.29 -13.86 6.39
C GLU A 144 -4.38 -13.01 5.11
N LEU A 145 -4.04 -11.72 5.19
CA LEU A 145 -4.15 -10.77 4.08
C LEU A 145 -2.80 -10.48 3.41
N GLY A 146 -1.69 -10.79 4.07
CA GLY A 146 -0.35 -10.47 3.57
C GLY A 146 0.72 -11.50 3.93
N HIS A 147 1.95 -11.20 3.53
CA HIS A 147 3.14 -11.98 3.79
C HIS A 147 3.95 -11.39 4.96
N TYR A 148 3.65 -11.87 6.16
CA TYR A 148 4.35 -11.54 7.40
C TYR A 148 5.22 -12.71 7.87
N TRP A 149 6.07 -12.46 8.88
CA TRP A 149 6.89 -13.50 9.51
C TRP A 149 6.06 -14.65 10.08
N ASN A 150 4.89 -14.32 10.63
CA ASN A 150 3.96 -15.26 11.25
C ASN A 150 2.80 -15.67 10.31
N SER A 151 2.86 -15.32 9.03
CA SER A 151 1.90 -15.78 8.01
C SER A 151 2.03 -17.28 7.77
N LYS A 152 0.92 -17.89 7.36
CA LYS A 152 0.94 -19.27 6.88
C LYS A 152 1.86 -19.35 5.66
N ASP A 153 2.71 -20.38 5.64
CA ASP A 153 3.67 -20.67 4.58
C ASP A 153 4.63 -19.49 4.31
N ALA A 154 5.03 -18.77 5.37
CA ALA A 154 5.96 -17.66 5.27
C ALA A 154 7.32 -18.12 4.72
N LYS A 155 7.84 -17.40 3.72
CA LYS A 155 9.15 -17.67 3.11
C LYS A 155 10.33 -17.03 3.87
N HIS A 156 10.04 -16.17 4.85
CA HIS A 156 11.05 -15.41 5.61
C HIS A 156 11.98 -14.57 4.73
N GLY A 157 11.41 -14.04 3.64
CA GLY A 157 12.04 -13.19 2.64
C GLY A 157 10.95 -12.64 1.73
N PHE A 158 11.28 -11.70 0.84
CA PHE A 158 10.30 -11.17 -0.09
C PHE A 158 9.64 -12.26 -0.94
N GLU A 159 8.31 -12.22 -1.00
CA GLU A 159 7.58 -12.87 -2.07
C GLU A 159 7.74 -12.08 -3.38
N GLU A 160 7.62 -12.77 -4.50
CA GLU A 160 7.52 -12.11 -5.80
C GLU A 160 6.25 -11.27 -5.85
N THR A 161 6.31 -10.12 -6.51
CA THR A 161 5.16 -9.23 -6.72
C THR A 161 3.99 -9.97 -7.38
N GLY A 162 2.77 -9.53 -7.10
CA GLY A 162 1.54 -10.18 -7.54
C GLY A 162 1.19 -11.42 -6.73
N SER A 163 1.82 -11.64 -5.57
CA SER A 163 1.52 -12.77 -4.70
C SER A 163 0.34 -12.47 -3.75
N ARG A 164 -0.27 -13.55 -3.25
CA ARG A 164 -1.35 -13.52 -2.23
C ARG A 164 -2.50 -12.58 -2.61
N GLU A 165 -3.18 -12.89 -3.72
CA GLU A 165 -4.34 -12.11 -4.15
C GLU A 165 -5.48 -12.17 -3.11
N ILE A 166 -5.91 -10.99 -2.68
CA ILE A 166 -7.06 -10.74 -1.82
C ILE A 166 -7.99 -9.75 -2.53
N CYS A 167 -9.19 -10.20 -2.90
CA CYS A 167 -10.18 -9.36 -3.58
C CYS A 167 -9.65 -8.67 -4.86
N GLY A 168 -8.76 -9.34 -5.60
CA GLY A 168 -8.13 -8.78 -6.81
C GLY A 168 -7.02 -7.77 -6.52
N TRP A 169 -6.45 -7.78 -5.32
CA TRP A 169 -5.29 -6.98 -4.91
C TRP A 169 -4.20 -7.89 -4.36
N CYS A 170 -2.96 -7.66 -4.75
CA CYS A 170 -1.82 -8.44 -4.28
C CYS A 170 -0.92 -7.60 -3.37
N ASP A 171 0.04 -8.28 -2.74
CA ASP A 171 1.16 -7.67 -2.01
C ASP A 171 0.75 -6.67 -0.91
N LEU A 172 -0.40 -6.91 -0.25
CA LEU A 172 -0.93 -6.01 0.77
C LEU A 172 0.06 -5.76 1.92
N ALA A 173 0.84 -6.79 2.28
CA ALA A 173 1.95 -6.70 3.23
C ALA A 173 3.08 -7.67 2.86
N ASN A 174 3.89 -7.31 1.87
CA ASN A 174 5.17 -7.96 1.54
C ASN A 174 6.34 -7.00 1.75
N THR A 175 6.02 -5.72 1.60
CA THR A 175 6.81 -4.51 1.82
C THR A 175 5.93 -3.51 2.55
N LYS A 176 6.53 -2.58 3.29
CA LYS A 176 5.80 -1.43 3.82
C LYS A 176 5.45 -0.46 2.71
N LYS A 177 4.41 0.35 2.95
CA LYS A 177 3.85 1.28 1.96
C LYS A 177 4.17 2.71 2.36
N MET A 178 4.91 3.42 1.51
CA MET A 178 5.31 4.80 1.73
C MET A 178 4.34 5.76 1.05
N PHE A 179 3.88 6.77 1.79
CA PHE A 179 2.89 7.75 1.35
C PHE A 179 3.45 9.15 1.24
N LYS A 180 2.75 10.00 0.49
CA LYS A 180 3.04 11.42 0.38
C LYS A 180 3.12 12.09 1.76
N GLU A 181 4.05 13.03 1.88
CA GLU A 181 4.19 13.94 3.01
C GLU A 181 2.87 14.64 3.38
N ASP A 182 2.65 14.74 4.69
CA ASP A 182 1.52 15.47 5.27
C ASP A 182 1.99 16.89 5.62
N GLU A 183 1.62 17.84 4.76
CA GLU A 183 2.06 19.24 4.80
C GLU A 183 1.85 19.91 6.17
N GLU A 184 0.83 19.48 6.94
CA GLU A 184 0.58 20.01 8.29
C GLU A 184 1.62 19.56 9.32
N THR A 185 2.13 18.34 9.17
CA THR A 185 3.04 17.72 10.16
C THR A 185 4.50 17.71 9.72
N GLY A 186 4.76 17.92 8.43
CA GLY A 186 6.05 17.68 7.77
C GLY A 186 6.44 16.21 7.77
N GLY A 187 7.29 15.76 6.84
CA GLY A 187 7.72 14.37 6.71
C GLY A 187 6.65 13.43 6.14
N PHE A 188 6.98 12.15 5.99
CA PHE A 188 6.18 11.16 5.27
C PHE A 188 5.55 10.11 6.20
N TRP A 189 4.62 9.33 5.65
CA TRP A 189 3.95 8.26 6.38
C TRP A 189 4.30 6.90 5.79
N GLU A 190 4.33 5.89 6.64
CA GLU A 190 4.34 4.47 6.24
C GLU A 190 3.14 3.75 6.84
N ALA A 191 2.71 2.66 6.19
CA ALA A 191 1.77 1.72 6.79
C ALA A 191 2.08 0.29 6.37
N SER A 192 1.31 -0.62 6.98
CA SER A 192 1.51 -2.06 6.91
C SER A 192 2.82 -2.48 7.58
N GLY A 193 3.03 -3.79 7.67
CA GLY A 193 4.35 -4.37 7.87
C GLY A 193 4.87 -4.99 6.57
N ASP A 194 6.03 -5.62 6.70
CA ASP A 194 6.69 -6.42 5.67
C ASP A 194 6.88 -7.89 6.12
N TYR A 195 7.63 -8.66 5.32
CA TYR A 195 7.88 -10.09 5.57
C TYR A 195 8.63 -10.40 6.88
N CYS A 196 9.33 -9.44 7.47
CA CYS A 196 10.09 -9.61 8.70
C CYS A 196 9.30 -9.20 9.95
N ASP A 197 8.18 -8.50 9.77
CA ASP A 197 7.31 -8.05 10.87
C ASP A 197 6.33 -9.14 11.35
N ASP A 198 5.91 -9.05 12.62
CA ASP A 198 4.73 -9.76 13.11
C ASP A 198 3.45 -8.99 12.74
N SER A 199 2.50 -9.70 12.12
CA SER A 199 1.24 -9.14 11.64
C SER A 199 0.35 -8.49 12.71
N LYS A 200 0.61 -8.75 13.99
CA LYS A 200 -0.12 -8.15 15.13
C LYS A 200 0.50 -6.85 15.61
N GLU A 201 1.79 -6.69 15.38
CA GLU A 201 2.53 -5.47 15.70
C GLU A 201 2.43 -4.47 14.55
N TRP A 202 2.43 -4.98 13.31
CA TRP A 202 2.35 -4.17 12.09
C TRP A 202 1.18 -4.60 11.17
N PRO A 203 -0.07 -4.61 11.67
CA PRO A 203 -1.23 -4.89 10.82
C PRO A 203 -1.36 -3.83 9.70
N LEU A 204 -2.13 -4.14 8.65
CA LEU A 204 -2.29 -3.26 7.48
C LEU A 204 -2.68 -1.83 7.84
N ALA A 205 -3.51 -1.66 8.88
CA ALA A 205 -4.01 -0.37 9.33
C ALA A 205 -3.06 0.43 10.23
N GLU A 206 -1.92 -0.15 10.63
CA GLU A 206 -0.91 0.57 11.43
C GLU A 206 -0.26 1.66 10.57
N LEU A 207 -0.09 2.85 11.14
CA LEU A 207 0.39 4.04 10.45
C LEU A 207 1.50 4.69 11.27
N CYS A 208 2.69 4.82 10.68
CA CYS A 208 3.85 5.45 11.30
C CYS A 208 4.23 6.73 10.56
N HIS A 209 4.63 7.76 11.32
CA HIS A 209 5.00 9.08 10.80
C HIS A 209 6.49 9.32 11.00
N TYR A 210 7.16 9.78 9.94
CA TYR A 210 8.60 10.00 9.92
C TYR A 210 8.92 11.41 9.46
N LYS A 211 9.80 12.09 10.21
CA LYS A 211 10.17 13.50 9.94
C LYS A 211 11.33 13.67 8.96
N TYR A 212 12.03 12.61 8.58
CA TYR A 212 13.29 12.69 7.83
C TYR A 212 13.18 12.04 6.44
N CYS A 213 13.18 12.85 5.37
CA CYS A 213 12.88 12.40 4.01
C CYS A 213 14.09 11.89 3.18
N ASN A 214 15.32 11.95 3.74
CA ASN A 214 16.58 11.77 2.98
C ASN A 214 17.31 10.44 3.19
N PHE A 215 16.77 9.50 3.98
CA PHE A 215 17.47 8.25 4.28
C PHE A 215 17.04 7.13 3.33
N ALA A 216 17.94 6.75 2.42
CA ALA A 216 17.96 5.42 1.83
C ALA A 216 18.94 4.57 2.65
N THR A 217 18.55 3.34 2.99
CA THR A 217 19.48 2.38 3.59
C THR A 217 20.18 1.61 2.48
N ASN A 218 21.47 1.88 2.30
CA ASN A 218 22.35 1.01 1.51
C ASN A 218 22.56 -0.31 2.26
N CYS A 219 21.62 -1.25 2.13
CA CYS A 219 21.88 -2.65 2.42
C CYS A 219 22.38 -3.31 1.13
N ASP A 220 23.71 -3.37 0.98
CA ASP A 220 24.37 -4.16 -0.06
C ASP A 220 23.78 -5.58 -0.03
N HIS A 221 23.18 -6.01 -1.14
CA HIS A 221 22.36 -7.21 -1.25
C HIS A 221 23.15 -8.52 -1.25
N ARG A 222 24.26 -8.57 -0.52
CA ARG A 222 25.10 -9.76 -0.34
C ARG A 222 25.37 -9.90 1.15
N ASP A 223 24.99 -11.05 1.71
CA ASP A 223 25.30 -11.52 3.07
C ASP A 223 24.25 -11.22 4.16
N PHE A 224 23.07 -11.86 4.06
CA PHE A 224 22.26 -12.19 5.25
C PHE A 224 22.49 -13.65 5.65
N ASP A 225 23.68 -13.95 6.15
CA ASP A 225 24.00 -15.25 6.79
C ASP A 225 24.56 -15.10 8.22
N THR A 226 24.43 -13.91 8.84
CA THR A 226 24.88 -13.70 10.22
C THR A 226 23.84 -13.00 11.08
N ILE A 227 23.27 -13.78 11.99
CA ILE A 227 22.56 -13.34 13.19
C ILE A 227 23.45 -12.36 13.96
N VAL A 228 22.94 -11.15 14.24
CA VAL A 228 23.51 -10.29 15.30
C VAL A 228 22.39 -9.82 16.22
N SER A 229 22.43 -10.39 17.43
CA SER A 229 21.81 -9.87 18.64
C SER A 229 22.51 -8.58 19.06
N SER A 230 21.76 -7.52 19.34
CA SER A 230 21.90 -6.72 20.57
C SER A 230 20.98 -5.51 20.51
N SER A 231 20.37 -5.26 21.66
CA SER A 231 19.60 -4.10 22.08
C SER A 231 20.29 -2.77 21.76
N ASP A 232 19.86 -2.10 20.69
CA ASP A 232 19.79 -0.62 20.53
C ASP A 232 19.22 -0.22 19.15
N ARG A 233 18.23 -0.96 18.63
CA ARG A 233 17.67 -0.70 17.29
C ARG A 233 16.62 0.40 17.30
N ARG A 234 17.05 1.63 17.02
CA ARG A 234 16.26 2.64 16.28
C ARG A 234 17.10 3.21 15.14
N ASP A 235 17.81 2.32 14.45
CA ASP A 235 18.36 2.60 13.14
C ASP A 235 17.23 2.43 12.11
N PHE A 236 17.09 3.45 11.26
CA PHE A 236 15.98 3.69 10.36
C PHE A 236 16.07 2.77 9.14
N ASP A 237 15.28 1.69 9.10
CA ASP A 237 15.17 0.79 7.95
C ASP A 237 14.03 1.22 7.02
N THR A 238 14.35 2.00 5.98
CA THR A 238 13.51 2.13 4.75
C THR A 238 13.76 0.98 3.77
N THR A 239 14.51 -0.04 4.19
CA THR A 239 15.10 -1.10 3.36
C THR A 239 14.04 -1.96 2.69
N PHE A 240 12.83 -1.99 3.25
CA PHE A 240 11.76 -2.87 2.82
C PHE A 240 10.52 -2.11 2.36
N ASP A 241 10.66 -0.82 2.04
CA ASP A 241 9.56 0.07 1.71
C ASP A 241 9.39 0.21 0.19
N THR A 242 8.12 0.21 -0.24
CA THR A 242 7.71 0.54 -1.60
C THR A 242 6.93 1.85 -1.62
N GLY A 243 7.08 2.65 -2.68
CA GLY A 243 6.22 3.81 -2.90
C GLY A 243 4.78 3.37 -3.22
N TRP A 244 3.81 3.86 -2.44
CA TRP A 244 2.40 3.59 -2.69
C TRP A 244 1.86 4.58 -3.74
N ILE A 245 1.98 4.20 -5.01
CA ILE A 245 1.66 5.08 -6.13
C ILE A 245 0.18 4.98 -6.49
N VAL A 246 -0.43 6.14 -6.74
CA VAL A 246 -1.81 6.28 -7.22
C VAL A 246 -1.85 7.16 -8.46
N LEU A 247 -2.91 6.99 -9.25
CA LEU A 247 -3.25 7.87 -10.38
C LEU A 247 -4.58 8.55 -10.12
N GLU A 248 -4.74 9.77 -10.64
CA GLU A 248 -5.97 10.53 -10.50
C GLU A 248 -7.07 9.97 -11.41
N THR A 249 -8.32 10.24 -11.06
CA THR A 249 -9.47 10.02 -11.96
C THR A 249 -9.70 11.27 -12.78
N ASP A 250 -9.89 11.09 -14.09
CA ASP A 250 -10.33 12.14 -15.02
C ASP A 250 -11.66 12.82 -14.57
#